data_AF-A0A6J4R2T7-F1
#
_entry.id   AF-A0A6J4R2T7-F1
#
_cell.length_a   1.000
_cell.length_b   1.000
_cell.length_c   1.000
_cell.angle_alpha   90.00
_cell.angle_beta   90.00
_cell.angle_gamma   90.00
#
_symmetry.space_group_name_H-M   'P 1'
#
loop_
_entity.id
_entity.type
_entity.pdbx_description
1 polymer ?
#
loop_
_entity_poly.entity_id
_entity_poly.type
_entity_poly.pdbx_seq_one_letter_code
_entity_poly.pdbx_strand_id
1 'polypeptide(L)'
;MSWEQREGGGRYYTRSHREGGRIVREYVGTGPIAELVALQDEAERKRREEEARVWREEREDLDALDAQARELDDLAELLAHAALLAAGYRRHNRGEWRKPRERSG
;
A
#
# COMPACT_ATOMS: atom_id res chain seq x y z
N MET A 1 6.07 -17.56 14.59
CA MET A 1 5.60 -18.61 15.52
C MET A 1 6.20 -19.91 15.06
N SER A 2 6.73 -20.73 15.97
CA SER A 2 7.55 -21.90 15.60
C SER A 2 7.47 -23.01 16.62
N TRP A 3 7.52 -24.25 16.12
CA TRP A 3 7.86 -25.40 16.94
C TRP A 3 9.37 -25.45 17.13
N GLU A 4 9.80 -25.59 18.38
CA GLU A 4 11.19 -25.71 18.78
C GLU A 4 11.41 -27.03 19.50
N GLN A 5 12.62 -27.57 19.42
CA GLN A 5 12.99 -28.85 20.03
C GLN A 5 13.80 -28.61 21.31
N ARG A 6 13.67 -29.51 22.29
CA ARG A 6 14.53 -29.53 23.48
C ARG A 6 15.66 -30.54 23.32
N GLU A 7 16.84 -30.22 23.84
CA GLU A 7 17.89 -31.21 24.08
C GLU A 7 17.39 -32.22 25.11
N GLY A 8 17.18 -33.47 24.70
CA GLY A 8 16.54 -34.52 25.50
C GLY A 8 15.19 -35.00 24.96
N GLY A 9 14.68 -34.38 23.90
CA GLY A 9 13.47 -34.82 23.19
C GLY A 9 12.23 -34.02 23.56
N GLY A 10 11.25 -34.07 22.65
CA GLY A 10 10.02 -33.28 22.74
C GLY A 10 10.13 -31.92 22.05
N ARG A 11 9.00 -31.50 21.48
CA ARG A 11 8.84 -30.18 20.85
C ARG A 11 7.94 -29.29 21.70
N TYR A 12 8.22 -27.99 21.69
CA TYR A 12 7.39 -26.97 22.30
C TYR A 12 7.06 -25.89 21.28
N TYR A 13 5.93 -25.23 21.46
CA TYR A 13 5.51 -24.14 20.60
C TYR A 13 5.86 -22.80 21.23
N THR A 14 6.39 -21.90 20.39
CA THR A 14 6.64 -20.51 20.76
C THR A 14 5.88 -19.56 19.86
N ARG A 15 5.37 -18.50 20.48
CA ARG A 15 4.69 -17.39 19.80
C ARG A 15 5.54 -16.14 19.95
N SER A 16 5.64 -15.36 18.88
CA SER A 16 6.30 -14.05 18.93
C SER A 16 5.26 -12.98 18.69
N HIS A 17 5.20 -12.00 19.59
CA HIS A 17 4.30 -10.87 19.47
C HIS A 17 5.05 -9.56 19.77
N ARG A 18 4.50 -8.44 19.31
CA ARG A 18 5.05 -7.12 19.62
C ARG A 18 4.39 -6.57 20.87
N GLU A 19 5.20 -6.19 21.84
CA GLU A 19 4.79 -5.53 23.07
C GLU A 19 5.69 -4.32 23.30
N GLY A 20 5.11 -3.13 23.46
CA GLY A 20 5.88 -1.89 23.70
C GLY A 20 6.97 -1.59 22.66
N GLY A 21 6.75 -1.96 21.39
CA GLY A 21 7.72 -1.75 20.30
C GLY A 21 8.85 -2.79 20.23
N ARG A 22 8.88 -3.79 21.12
CA ARG A 22 9.83 -4.90 21.11
C ARG A 22 9.14 -6.18 20.68
N ILE A 23 9.88 -7.08 20.02
CA ILE A 23 9.39 -8.43 19.72
C ILE A 23 9.70 -9.32 20.93
N VAL A 24 8.67 -9.81 21.59
CA VAL A 24 8.77 -10.73 22.73
C VAL A 24 8.46 -12.14 22.25
N ARG A 25 9.24 -13.12 22.73
CA ARG A 25 9.04 -14.54 22.44
C ARG A 25 8.45 -15.23 23.66
N GLU A 26 7.24 -15.72 23.50
CA GLU A 26 6.43 -16.40 24.50
C GLU A 26 6.53 -17.92 24.32
N TYR A 27 6.76 -18.62 25.42
CA TYR A 27 6.69 -20.08 25.47
C TYR A 27 5.23 -20.50 25.72
N VAL A 28 4.62 -21.16 24.74
CA VAL A 28 3.21 -21.58 24.82
C VAL A 28 3.07 -22.93 25.52
N GLY A 29 3.97 -23.87 25.24
CA GLY A 29 3.94 -25.20 25.88
C GLY A 29 4.22 -26.35 24.94
N THR A 30 3.88 -27.55 25.39
CA THR A 30 3.99 -28.81 24.64
C THR A 30 2.64 -29.53 24.56
N GLY A 31 2.56 -30.59 23.76
CA GLY A 31 1.40 -31.50 23.73
C GLY A 31 0.15 -30.89 23.10
N PRO A 32 -1.05 -31.47 23.36
CA PRO A 32 -2.28 -31.15 22.64
C PRO A 32 -2.69 -29.68 22.69
N ILE A 33 -2.43 -28.99 23.81
CA ILE A 33 -2.74 -27.57 23.95
C ILE A 33 -1.85 -26.73 23.01
N ALA A 34 -0.55 -27.00 22.96
CA ALA A 34 0.35 -26.32 22.05
C ALA A 34 0.00 -26.59 20.57
N GLU A 35 -0.51 -27.79 20.27
CA GLU A 35 -0.99 -28.15 18.93
C GLU A 35 -2.25 -27.37 18.53
N LEU A 36 -3.21 -27.25 19.45
CA LEU A 36 -4.41 -26.45 19.22
C LEU A 36 -4.07 -24.98 18.98
N VAL A 37 -3.15 -24.42 19.78
CA VAL A 37 -2.70 -23.03 19.62
C VAL A 37 -1.97 -22.83 18.28
N ALA A 38 -1.10 -23.77 17.89
CA ALA A 38 -0.41 -23.71 16.60
C ALA A 38 -1.40 -23.77 15.41
N LEU A 39 -2.44 -24.58 15.50
CA LEU A 39 -3.49 -24.68 14.49
C LEU A 39 -4.30 -23.38 14.39
N GLN A 40 -4.66 -22.78 15.52
CA GLN A 40 -5.34 -21.48 15.55
C GLN A 40 -4.48 -20.40 14.90
N ASP A 41 -3.20 -20.34 15.26
CA ASP A 41 -2.25 -19.37 14.71
C ASP A 41 -2.03 -19.53 13.20
N GLU A 42 -2.05 -20.76 12.70
CA GLU A 42 -2.00 -21.04 11.27
C GLU A 42 -3.27 -20.56 10.55
N ALA A 43 -4.45 -20.83 11.12
CA ALA A 43 -5.72 -20.38 10.57
C ALA A 43 -5.81 -18.84 10.53
N GLU A 44 -5.40 -18.16 11.61
CA GLU A 44 -5.38 -16.69 11.67
C GLU A 44 -4.40 -16.07 10.68
N ARG A 45 -3.26 -16.74 10.42
CA ARG A 45 -2.30 -16.30 9.40
C ARG A 45 -2.87 -16.47 8.00
N LYS A 46 -3.48 -17.61 7.68
CA LYS A 46 -4.13 -17.84 6.38
C LYS A 46 -5.22 -16.79 6.12
N ARG A 47 -6.08 -16.53 7.11
CA ARG A 47 -7.11 -15.49 7.01
C ARG A 47 -6.50 -14.12 6.70
N ARG A 48 -5.44 -13.72 7.42
CA ARG A 48 -4.74 -12.44 7.17
C ARG A 48 -4.07 -12.39 5.79
N GLU A 49 -3.51 -13.50 5.32
CA GLU A 49 -2.90 -13.58 3.99
C GLU A 49 -3.96 -13.45 2.88
N GLU A 50 -5.13 -14.05 3.06
CA GLU A 50 -6.28 -13.92 2.16
C GLU A 50 -6.83 -12.48 2.15
N GLU A 51 -7.08 -11.90 3.32
CA GLU A 51 -7.52 -10.50 3.46
C GLU A 51 -6.51 -9.55 2.80
N ALA A 52 -5.21 -9.75 3.05
CA ALA A 52 -4.16 -8.94 2.46
C ALA A 52 -4.05 -9.15 0.95
N ARG A 53 -4.35 -10.34 0.43
CA ARG A 53 -4.39 -10.58 -1.02
C ARG A 53 -5.53 -9.81 -1.67
N VAL A 54 -6.74 -9.91 -1.13
CA VAL A 54 -7.92 -9.18 -1.63
C VAL A 54 -7.64 -7.68 -1.61
N TRP A 55 -7.06 -7.15 -0.53
CA TRP A 55 -6.71 -5.74 -0.46
C TRP A 55 -5.64 -5.31 -1.47
N ARG A 56 -4.66 -6.18 -1.76
CA ARG A 56 -3.64 -5.89 -2.78
C ARG A 56 -4.25 -5.86 -4.18
N GLU A 57 -5.09 -6.83 -4.51
CA GLU A 57 -5.77 -6.91 -5.81
C GLU A 57 -6.62 -5.64 -6.05
N GLU A 58 -7.46 -5.26 -5.08
CA GLU A 58 -8.26 -4.03 -5.16
C GLU A 58 -7.38 -2.78 -5.30
N ARG A 59 -6.24 -2.74 -4.59
CA ARG A 59 -5.32 -1.61 -4.66
C ARG A 59 -4.62 -1.51 -6.01
N GLU A 60 -4.21 -2.64 -6.58
CA GLU A 60 -3.59 -2.70 -7.91
C GLU A 60 -4.56 -2.22 -8.98
N ASP A 61 -5.83 -2.60 -8.90
CA ASP A 61 -6.88 -2.13 -9.82
C ASP A 61 -7.09 -0.61 -9.71
N LEU A 62 -7.16 -0.07 -8.49
CA LEU A 62 -7.28 1.38 -8.27
C LEU A 62 -6.03 2.13 -8.74
N ASP A 63 -4.83 1.64 -8.46
CA ASP A 63 -3.58 2.27 -8.89
C ASP A 63 -3.46 2.29 -10.43
N ALA A 64 -3.98 1.27 -11.12
CA ALA A 64 -4.05 1.21 -12.58
C ALA A 64 -5.05 2.23 -13.16
N LEU A 65 -6.22 2.40 -12.54
CA LEU A 65 -7.18 3.44 -12.92
C LEU A 65 -6.62 4.85 -12.69
N ASP A 66 -5.95 5.07 -11.56
CA ASP A 66 -5.27 6.32 -11.23
C ASP A 66 -4.20 6.66 -12.27
N ALA A 67 -3.45 5.67 -12.75
CA ALA A 67 -2.45 5.89 -13.79
C ALA A 67 -3.08 6.34 -15.12
N GLN A 68 -4.19 5.72 -15.53
CA GLN A 68 -4.92 6.12 -16.73
C GLN A 68 -5.53 7.53 -16.60
N ALA A 69 -6.08 7.86 -15.44
CA ALA A 69 -6.61 9.19 -15.16
C ALA A 69 -5.51 10.26 -15.25
N ARG A 70 -4.32 10.00 -14.67
CA ARG A 70 -3.19 10.93 -14.76
C ARG A 70 -2.73 11.17 -16.21
N GLU A 71 -2.69 10.13 -17.04
CA GLU A 71 -2.34 10.28 -18.45
C GLU A 71 -3.35 11.16 -19.20
N LEU A 72 -4.64 10.98 -18.92
CA LEU A 72 -5.69 11.82 -19.50
C LEU A 72 -5.59 13.27 -19.01
N ASP A 73 -5.35 13.48 -17.72
CA ASP A 73 -5.18 14.80 -17.12
C ASP A 73 -3.97 15.54 -17.74
N ASP A 74 -2.85 14.85 -17.92
CA ASP A 74 -1.64 15.40 -18.55
C ASP A 74 -1.92 15.83 -20.01
N LEU A 75 -2.66 15.00 -20.77
CA LEU A 75 -3.06 15.33 -22.13
C LEU A 75 -4.04 16.51 -22.17
N ALA A 76 -5.00 16.54 -21.26
CA ALA A 76 -5.96 17.63 -21.14
C ALA A 76 -5.26 18.95 -20.78
N GLU A 77 -4.30 18.92 -19.85
CA GLU A 77 -3.48 20.08 -19.49
C GLU A 77 -2.69 20.58 -20.71
N LEU A 78 -2.06 19.67 -21.46
CA LEU A 78 -1.32 20.02 -22.68
C LEU A 78 -2.22 20.67 -23.74
N LEU A 79 -3.39 20.11 -24.00
CA LEU A 79 -4.35 20.65 -24.96
C LEU A 79 -4.89 22.01 -24.52
N ALA A 80 -5.21 22.17 -23.23
CA ALA A 80 -5.65 23.44 -22.67
C ALA A 80 -4.56 24.52 -22.81
N HIS A 81 -3.29 24.16 -22.54
CA HIS A 81 -2.16 25.06 -22.73
C HIS A 81 -1.98 25.48 -24.19
N ALA A 82 -2.06 24.53 -25.13
CA ALA A 82 -1.97 24.81 -26.55
C ALA A 82 -3.09 25.75 -27.02
N ALA A 83 -4.33 25.51 -26.57
CA ALA A 83 -5.48 26.36 -26.88
C ALA A 83 -5.32 27.79 -26.34
N LEU A 84 -4.85 27.94 -25.10
CA LEU A 84 -4.61 29.25 -24.49
C LEU A 84 -3.51 30.02 -25.22
N LEU A 85 -2.41 29.34 -25.59
CA LEU A 85 -1.35 29.94 -26.40
C LEU A 85 -1.85 30.38 -27.77
N ALA A 86 -2.63 29.54 -28.46
CA ALA A 86 -3.24 29.87 -29.76
C ALA A 86 -4.20 31.07 -29.66
N ALA A 87 -4.90 31.22 -28.54
CA ALA A 87 -5.76 32.38 -28.25
C ALA A 87 -5.00 33.66 -27.83
N GLY A 88 -3.66 33.60 -27.76
CA GLY A 88 -2.76 34.71 -27.44
C GLY A 88 -2.53 34.94 -25.95
N TYR A 89 -2.94 34.01 -25.08
CA TYR A 89 -2.61 34.05 -23.67
C TYR A 89 -1.16 33.60 -23.45
N ARG A 90 -0.53 34.11 -22.39
CA ARG A 90 0.79 33.67 -21.94
C ARG A 90 0.74 33.40 -20.44
N ARG A 91 1.48 32.37 -20.01
CA ARG A 91 1.69 32.06 -18.59
C ARG A 91 3.09 32.50 -18.18
N HIS A 92 3.20 33.34 -17.16
CA HIS A 92 4.50 33.67 -16.57
C HIS A 92 4.83 32.62 -15.50
N ASN A 93 5.84 31.79 -15.75
CA ASN A 93 6.24 30.68 -14.88
C ASN A 93 5.03 29.78 -14.51
N ARG A 94 4.85 29.47 -13.22
CA ARG A 94 3.70 28.69 -12.69
C ARG A 94 2.51 29.57 -12.27
N GLY A 95 2.46 30.83 -12.73
CA GLY A 95 1.41 31.79 -12.38
C GLY A 95 0.18 31.71 -13.28
N GLU A 96 -0.67 32.72 -13.20
CA GLU A 96 -1.90 32.83 -13.99
C GLU A 96 -1.64 33.05 -15.49
N TRP A 97 -2.56 32.57 -16.32
CA TRP A 97 -2.62 32.90 -17.74
C TRP A 97 -3.16 34.31 -17.94
N ARG A 98 -2.44 35.14 -18.72
CA ARG A 98 -2.86 36.51 -19.05
C ARG A 98 -2.70 36.79 -20.54
N LYS A 99 -3.64 37.54 -21.11
CA LYS A 99 -3.55 38.03 -22.49
C LYS A 99 -2.90 39.42 -22.50
N PRO A 100 -1.83 39.67 -23.28
CA PRO A 100 -1.27 41.01 -23.45
C PRO A 100 -2.33 41.94 -24.02
N ARG A 101 -2.35 43.20 -23.58
CA ARG A 101 -3.21 44.22 -24.19
C ARG A 101 -2.68 44.53 -25.58
N GLU A 102 -3.54 44.56 -26.60
CA GLU A 102 -3.16 45.06 -27.92
C GLU A 102 -2.61 46.48 -27.76
N ARG A 103 -1.38 46.72 -28.19
CA ARG A 103 -0.90 48.09 -28.39
C ARG A 103 -1.62 48.61 -29.63
N SER A 104 -2.77 49.26 -29.42
CA SER A 104 -3.34 50.15 -30.43
C SER A 104 -2.29 51.24 -30.70
N GLY A 105 -1.67 51.15 -31.88
CA GLY A 105 -0.84 52.20 -32.47
C GLY A 105 -1.66 52.98 -33.47
#